data_AF-A0A1F7L8W6-F1
#
_entry.id   AF-A0A1F7L8W6-F1
#
_cell.length_a   1.000
_cell.length_b   1.000
_cell.length_c   1.000
_cell.angle_alpha   90.00
_cell.angle_beta   90.00
_cell.angle_gamma   90.00
#
_symmetry.space_group_name_H-M   'P 1'
#
loop_
_entity.id
_entity.type
_entity.pdbx_description
1 polymer ?
#
loop_
_entity_poly.entity_id
_entity_poly.type
_entity_poly.pdbx_seq_one_letter_code
_entity_poly.pdbx_strand_id
1 'polypeptide(L)'
;MTGDNLGSHLIDLMLWLSGLEASLIGAALASQRFAVETEDTAALLLALGGQGIGIVETSAASASPGSRVEIYGSAGWIRADDTFTGAATLQTSAAGEATFPAPAALAPYAALVADFVRAVRGHRGVGATGEEGAANVAIVEAACAQPVRRRSGA
;
A
#
# COMPACT_ATOMS: atom_id res chain seq x y z
N MET A 1 1.36 17.09 -8.28
CA MET A 1 1.05 16.05 -7.27
C MET A 1 1.83 14.81 -7.67
N THR A 2 3.01 14.62 -7.10
CA THR A 2 3.78 13.36 -7.20
C THR A 2 4.14 12.95 -5.78
N GLY A 3 3.12 12.83 -4.92
CA GLY A 3 3.32 12.03 -3.72
C GLY A 3 3.69 10.63 -4.18
N ASP A 4 4.66 9.99 -3.52
CA ASP A 4 5.20 8.70 -3.93
C ASP A 4 4.05 7.74 -4.31
N ASN A 5 3.84 7.47 -5.60
CA ASN A 5 2.62 6.82 -6.10
C ASN A 5 2.42 5.45 -5.44
N LEU A 6 3.53 4.82 -5.05
CA LEU A 6 3.56 3.55 -4.32
C LEU A 6 2.86 3.64 -2.95
N GLY A 7 2.99 4.76 -2.24
CA GLY A 7 2.36 4.94 -0.93
C GLY A 7 0.83 4.77 -0.98
N SER A 8 0.19 5.34 -2.00
CA SER A 8 -1.26 5.22 -2.19
C SER A 8 -1.71 3.78 -2.44
N HIS A 9 -0.93 2.98 -3.17
CA HIS A 9 -1.21 1.57 -3.39
C HIS A 9 -1.06 0.73 -2.12
N LEU A 10 -0.09 1.05 -1.26
CA LEU A 10 0.10 0.35 0.01
C LEU A 10 -1.02 0.68 1.01
N ILE A 11 -1.47 1.93 1.05
CA ILE A 11 -2.64 2.33 1.86
C ILE A 11 -3.89 1.60 1.37
N ASP A 12 -4.15 1.60 0.06
CA ASP A 12 -5.28 0.88 -0.55
C ASP A 12 -5.26 -0.61 -0.19
N LEU A 13 -4.11 -1.26 -0.35
CA LEU A 13 -3.95 -2.68 -0.06
C LEU A 13 -4.22 -2.99 1.42
N MET A 14 -3.74 -2.15 2.33
CA MET A 14 -3.97 -2.31 3.76
C MET A 14 -5.46 -2.14 4.12
N LEU A 15 -6.15 -1.14 3.54
CA LEU A 15 -7.59 -0.97 3.72
C LEU A 15 -8.37 -2.17 3.18
N TRP A 16 -8.01 -2.65 1.98
CA TRP A 16 -8.64 -3.81 1.35
C TRP A 16 -8.43 -5.11 2.14
N LEU A 17 -7.21 -5.39 2.60
CA LEU A 17 -6.89 -6.59 3.39
C LEU A 17 -7.55 -6.57 4.77
N SER A 18 -7.60 -5.41 5.42
CA SER A 18 -8.19 -5.29 6.75
C SER A 18 -9.71 -5.24 6.72
N GLY A 19 -10.30 -4.65 5.68
CA GLY A 19 -11.72 -4.31 5.64
C GLY A 19 -12.12 -3.30 6.73
N LEU A 20 -11.15 -2.57 7.28
CA LEU A 20 -11.35 -1.60 8.36
C LEU A 20 -11.18 -0.18 7.85
N GLU A 21 -11.93 0.75 8.44
CA GLU A 21 -11.65 2.17 8.31
C GLU A 21 -10.29 2.50 8.94
N ALA A 22 -9.59 3.50 8.42
CA ALA A 22 -8.31 3.93 8.98
C ALA A 22 -8.23 5.45 9.14
N SER A 23 -7.49 5.87 10.17
CA SER A 23 -7.17 7.28 10.42
C SER A 23 -5.68 7.45 10.71
N LEU A 24 -5.09 8.56 10.24
CA LEU A 24 -3.69 8.87 10.46
C LEU A 24 -3.39 9.15 11.95
N ILE A 25 -2.44 8.40 12.53
CA ILE A 25 -1.85 8.69 13.84
C ILE A 25 -0.66 9.64 13.66
N GLY A 26 0.18 9.36 12.67
CA GLY A 26 1.33 10.20 12.34
C GLY A 26 2.01 9.78 11.04
N ALA A 27 2.75 10.71 10.43
CA ALA A 27 3.54 10.44 9.24
C ALA A 27 4.92 11.10 9.33
N ALA A 28 5.90 10.46 8.72
CA ALA A 28 7.22 11.02 8.45
C ALA A 28 7.46 11.00 6.94
N LEU A 29 7.56 12.19 6.35
CA LEU A 29 7.83 12.37 4.92
C LEU A 29 9.23 12.94 4.74
N ALA A 30 9.96 12.47 3.73
CA ALA A 30 11.31 12.95 3.46
C ALA A 30 11.63 13.00 1.96
N SER A 31 12.44 13.99 1.58
CA SER A 31 13.14 14.05 0.29
C SER A 31 14.62 13.81 0.55
N GLN A 32 15.08 12.58 0.29
CA GLN A 32 16.37 12.05 0.72
C GLN A 32 17.41 11.99 -0.41
N ARG A 33 17.00 11.59 -1.61
CA ARG A 33 17.92 11.27 -2.72
C ARG A 33 17.68 12.13 -3.94
N PHE A 34 16.43 12.28 -4.36
CA PHE A 34 16.12 12.92 -5.64
C PHE A 34 15.86 14.42 -5.45
N ALA A 35 16.41 15.22 -6.37
CA ALA A 35 16.18 16.67 -6.41
C ALA A 35 14.82 16.97 -7.07
N VAL A 36 13.74 16.55 -6.42
CA VAL A 36 12.36 16.76 -6.86
C VAL A 36 11.59 17.55 -5.81
N GLU A 37 10.49 18.18 -6.20
CA GLU A 37 9.69 19.02 -5.29
C GLU A 37 9.01 18.21 -4.18
N THR A 38 8.71 16.95 -4.48
CA THR A 38 8.00 16.01 -3.60
C THR A 38 8.93 15.14 -2.77
N GLU A 39 8.35 14.46 -1.79
CA GLU A 39 9.00 13.40 -1.02
C GLU A 39 9.32 12.19 -1.90
N ASP A 40 10.40 11.49 -1.55
CA ASP A 40 10.82 10.23 -2.17
C ASP A 40 10.86 9.08 -1.15
N THR A 41 10.40 9.35 0.08
CA THR A 41 10.32 8.43 1.22
C THR A 41 9.18 8.84 2.14
N ALA A 42 8.36 7.88 2.54
CA ALA A 42 7.24 8.07 3.46
C ALA A 42 7.11 6.89 4.42
N ALA A 43 6.81 7.19 5.69
CA ALA A 43 6.40 6.23 6.70
C ALA A 43 5.14 6.75 7.41
N LEU A 44 4.09 5.95 7.46
CA LEU A 44 2.79 6.30 8.05
C LEU A 44 2.43 5.30 9.14
N LEU A 45 1.84 5.82 10.22
CA LEU A 45 1.25 5.06 11.31
C LEU A 45 -0.27 5.33 11.32
N LEU A 46 -1.06 4.28 11.25
CA LEU A 46 -2.52 4.35 11.04
C LEU A 46 -3.25 3.60 12.16
N ALA A 47 -4.33 4.18 12.68
CA ALA A 47 -5.28 3.46 13.54
C ALA A 47 -6.28 2.74 12.63
N LEU A 48 -6.44 1.42 12.79
CA LEU A 48 -7.35 0.60 11.98
C LEU A 48 -8.59 0.24 12.79
N GLY A 49 -9.73 0.88 12.51
CA GLY A 49 -11.04 0.59 13.12
C GLY A 49 -11.07 0.65 14.65
N GLY A 50 -10.07 1.25 15.30
CA GLY A 50 -9.85 1.15 16.76
C GLY A 50 -9.43 -0.24 17.25
N GLN A 51 -9.11 -1.18 16.35
CA GLN A 51 -8.83 -2.58 16.62
C GLN A 51 -7.37 -2.98 16.34
N GLY A 52 -6.67 -2.21 15.50
CA GLY A 52 -5.31 -2.51 15.09
C GLY A 52 -4.49 -1.26 14.77
N ILE A 53 -3.23 -1.51 14.48
CA ILE A 53 -2.26 -0.50 14.04
C ILE A 53 -1.74 -0.92 12.67
N GLY A 54 -1.82 -0.01 11.71
CA GLY A 54 -1.24 -0.15 10.38
C GLY A 54 0.07 0.61 10.28
N ILE A 55 1.07 0.00 9.63
CA ILE A 55 2.35 0.64 9.29
C ILE A 55 2.50 0.56 7.78
N VAL A 56 2.72 1.71 7.15
CA VAL A 56 3.01 1.79 5.71
C VAL A 56 4.35 2.47 5.53
N GLU A 57 5.27 1.82 4.84
CA GLU A 57 6.59 2.34 4.51
C GLU A 57 6.86 2.22 3.01
N THR A 58 7.32 3.31 2.39
CA THR A 58 7.74 3.35 0.99
C THR A 58 8.93 4.29 0.81
N SER A 59 9.82 3.93 -0.10
CA SER A 59 10.96 4.78 -0.46
C SER A 59 11.44 4.46 -1.88
N ALA A 60 11.43 5.44 -2.76
CA ALA A 60 12.15 5.39 -4.03
C ALA A 60 13.66 5.68 -3.84
N ALA A 61 14.04 6.28 -2.71
CA ALA A 61 15.42 6.64 -2.40
C ALA A 61 16.29 5.47 -1.97
N SER A 62 15.69 4.42 -1.39
CA SER A 62 16.37 3.28 -0.78
C SER A 62 16.43 2.05 -1.68
N ALA A 63 17.52 1.29 -1.59
CA ALA A 63 17.52 -0.08 -2.10
C ALA A 63 16.70 -0.97 -1.15
N SER A 64 15.86 -1.85 -1.71
CA SER A 64 14.98 -2.74 -0.93
C SER A 64 15.23 -4.21 -1.30
N PRO A 65 15.12 -5.16 -0.34
CA PRO A 65 15.13 -6.58 -0.64
C PRO A 65 13.88 -7.06 -1.41
N GLY A 66 12.86 -6.21 -1.53
CA GLY A 66 11.61 -6.56 -2.20
C GLY A 66 10.42 -5.85 -1.58
N SER A 67 9.21 -6.25 -1.99
CA SER A 67 7.98 -5.79 -1.33
C SER A 67 7.58 -6.75 -0.21
N ARG A 68 6.95 -6.24 0.85
CA ARG A 68 6.51 -7.06 1.97
C ARG A 68 5.15 -6.62 2.49
N VAL A 69 4.33 -7.60 2.85
CA VAL A 69 3.08 -7.44 3.61
C VAL A 69 3.12 -8.37 4.81
N GLU A 70 2.85 -7.84 5.99
CA GLU A 70 2.79 -8.62 7.24
C GLU A 70 1.48 -8.34 7.96
N ILE A 71 0.82 -9.40 8.44
CA ILE A 71 -0.42 -9.33 9.21
C ILE A 71 -0.24 -10.17 10.46
N TYR A 72 -0.54 -9.58 11.62
CA TYR A 72 -0.46 -10.23 12.92
C TYR A 72 -1.81 -10.17 13.62
N GLY A 73 -2.25 -11.29 14.18
CA GLY A 73 -3.47 -11.40 14.94
C GLY A 73 -3.34 -12.43 16.06
N SER A 74 -4.41 -12.57 16.86
CA SER A 74 -4.43 -13.52 17.99
C SER A 74 -4.31 -14.98 17.57
N ALA A 75 -4.71 -15.32 16.33
CA ALA A 75 -4.62 -16.67 15.78
C ALA A 75 -3.29 -16.96 15.09
N GLY A 76 -2.37 -15.99 15.05
CA GLY A 76 -1.06 -16.12 14.41
C GLY A 76 -0.75 -15.01 13.43
N TRP A 77 0.10 -15.31 12.45
CA TRP A 77 0.63 -14.31 11.51
C TRP A 77 0.73 -14.84 10.08
N ILE A 78 0.78 -13.90 9.14
CA ILE A 78 1.04 -14.11 7.72
C ILE A 78 2.11 -13.11 7.29
N ARG A 79 3.06 -13.56 6.49
CA ARG A 79 4.05 -12.74 5.81
C ARG A 79 4.06 -13.08 4.32
N ALA A 80 3.95 -12.07 3.48
CA ALA A 80 4.08 -12.20 2.04
C ALA A 80 5.23 -11.32 1.55
N ASP A 81 6.14 -11.89 0.77
CA ASP A 81 7.23 -11.17 0.10
C ASP A 81 7.00 -11.17 -1.43
N ASP A 82 7.46 -10.12 -2.11
CA ASP A 82 7.45 -9.96 -3.57
C ASP A 82 6.07 -9.99 -4.25
N THR A 83 5.07 -9.43 -3.58
CA THR A 83 3.65 -9.47 -3.98
C THR A 83 3.27 -8.59 -5.16
N PHE A 84 4.02 -7.52 -5.47
CA PHE A 84 3.62 -6.56 -6.52
C PHE A 84 4.14 -6.89 -7.92
N THR A 85 5.33 -7.46 -8.03
CA THR A 85 6.02 -7.62 -9.33
C THR A 85 6.75 -8.96 -9.48
N GLY A 86 6.89 -9.72 -8.40
CA GLY A 86 7.72 -10.92 -8.37
C GLY A 86 6.92 -12.21 -8.25
N ALA A 87 7.65 -13.32 -8.14
CA ALA A 87 7.08 -14.58 -7.69
C ALA A 87 6.87 -14.48 -6.18
N ALA A 88 5.64 -14.27 -5.75
CA ALA A 88 5.36 -14.01 -4.35
C ALA A 88 5.62 -15.26 -3.49
N THR A 89 6.16 -15.05 -2.30
CA THR A 89 6.25 -16.10 -1.28
C THR A 89 5.31 -15.74 -0.14
N LEU A 90 4.63 -16.73 0.42
CA LEU A 90 3.69 -16.58 1.53
C LEU A 90 4.09 -17.57 2.63
N GLN A 91 4.34 -17.05 3.82
CA GLN A 91 4.59 -17.83 5.01
C GLN A 91 3.50 -17.54 6.04
N THR A 92 3.06 -18.57 6.76
CA THR A 92 2.07 -18.40 7.81
C THR A 92 2.52 -19.10 9.09
N SER A 93 1.94 -18.72 10.21
CA SER A 93 2.18 -19.39 11.49
C SER A 93 1.60 -20.82 11.58
N ALA A 94 0.59 -21.15 10.77
CA ALA A 94 -0.15 -22.43 10.86
C ALA A 94 0.19 -23.40 9.72
N ALA A 95 0.57 -22.88 8.56
CA ALA A 95 1.02 -23.61 7.39
C ALA A 95 2.41 -23.12 6.98
N GLY A 96 3.24 -24.01 6.41
CA GLY A 96 4.57 -23.67 5.92
C GLY A 96 4.56 -22.67 4.75
N GLU A 97 5.65 -22.64 4.00
CA GLU A 97 5.80 -21.71 2.87
C GLU A 97 4.99 -22.15 1.64
N ALA A 98 4.37 -21.19 0.97
CA ALA A 98 3.75 -21.32 -0.34
C ALA A 98 4.36 -20.30 -1.32
N THR A 99 4.45 -20.69 -2.59
CA THR A 99 4.97 -19.83 -3.65
C THR A 99 3.93 -19.60 -4.74
N PHE A 100 3.91 -18.38 -5.27
CA PHE A 100 3.00 -17.97 -6.33
C PHE A 100 3.84 -17.50 -7.52
N PRO A 101 3.47 -17.89 -8.76
CA PRO A 101 4.18 -17.41 -9.93
C PRO A 101 3.98 -15.91 -10.11
N ALA A 102 4.98 -15.24 -10.68
CA ALA A 102 4.83 -13.84 -11.07
C ALA A 102 3.66 -13.69 -12.06
N PRO A 103 2.80 -12.67 -11.90
CA PRO A 103 1.74 -12.42 -12.86
C PRO A 103 2.36 -12.04 -14.21
N ALA A 104 1.70 -12.42 -15.31
CA ALA A 104 2.10 -11.92 -16.62
C ALA A 104 1.98 -10.38 -16.62
N ALA A 105 2.96 -9.68 -17.22
CA ALA A 105 3.15 -8.23 -17.07
C ALA A 105 1.90 -7.38 -17.34
N LEU A 106 0.97 -7.85 -18.18
CA LEU A 106 -0.26 -7.15 -18.52
C LEU A 106 -1.54 -7.74 -17.90
N ALA A 107 -1.45 -8.89 -17.24
CA ALA A 107 -2.62 -9.57 -16.70
C ALA A 107 -3.36 -8.77 -15.63
N PRO A 108 -2.70 -8.12 -14.64
CA PRO A 108 -3.39 -7.29 -13.65
C PRO A 108 -4.13 -6.10 -14.30
N TYR A 109 -3.49 -5.43 -15.27
CA TYR A 109 -4.10 -4.31 -15.98
C TYR A 109 -5.31 -4.73 -16.82
N ALA A 110 -5.21 -5.85 -17.52
CA ALA A 110 -6.33 -6.42 -18.28
C ALA A 110 -7.50 -6.78 -17.35
N ALA A 111 -7.22 -7.36 -16.18
CA ALA A 111 -8.23 -7.68 -15.18
C ALA A 111 -8.93 -6.42 -14.63
N LEU A 112 -8.17 -5.34 -14.35
CA LEU A 112 -8.73 -4.06 -13.92
C LEU A 112 -9.69 -3.46 -14.95
N VAL A 113 -9.28 -3.42 -16.23
CA VAL A 113 -10.13 -2.90 -17.31
C VAL A 113 -11.38 -3.76 -17.49
N ALA A 114 -11.23 -5.09 -17.45
CA ALA A 114 -12.36 -6.01 -17.55
C ALA A 114 -13.36 -5.83 -16.40
N ASP A 115 -12.86 -5.66 -15.17
CA ASP A 115 -13.71 -5.41 -14.00
C ASP A 115 -14.46 -4.08 -14.11
N PHE A 116 -13.77 -3.02 -14.53
CA PHE A 116 -14.38 -1.72 -14.76
C PHE A 116 -15.53 -1.79 -15.79
N VAL A 117 -15.29 -2.43 -16.95
CA VAL A 117 -16.34 -2.61 -17.98
C VAL A 117 -17.53 -3.40 -17.42
N ARG A 118 -17.26 -4.40 -16.59
CA ARG A 118 -18.30 -5.20 -15.93
C ARG A 118 -19.13 -4.34 -14.97
N ALA A 119 -18.48 -3.50 -14.18
CA ALA A 119 -19.12 -2.58 -13.24
C ALA A 119 -19.99 -1.54 -13.95
N VAL A 120 -19.50 -0.93 -15.04
CA VAL A 120 -20.27 0.01 -15.88
C VAL A 120 -21.53 -0.64 -16.48
N ARG A 121 -21.51 -1.96 -16.69
CA ARG A 121 -22.66 -2.74 -17.17
C ARG A 121 -23.65 -3.15 -16.08
N GLY A 122 -23.49 -2.67 -14.84
CA GLY A 122 -24.39 -2.93 -13.73
C GLY A 122 -24.12 -4.23 -12.98
N HIS A 123 -23.00 -4.90 -13.23
CA HIS A 123 -22.56 -6.02 -12.41
C HIS A 123 -21.73 -5.54 -11.22
N ARG A 124 -21.64 -6.34 -10.17
CA ARG A 124 -20.76 -6.04 -9.03
C ARG A 124 -19.29 -6.10 -9.47
N GLY A 125 -18.53 -5.02 -9.25
CA GLY A 125 -17.07 -4.99 -9.41
C GLY A 125 -16.36 -5.82 -8.33
N VAL A 126 -15.10 -6.18 -8.57
CA VAL A 126 -14.20 -6.76 -7.55
C VAL A 126 -13.11 -5.78 -7.11
N GLY A 127 -12.91 -4.68 -7.85
CA GLY A 127 -12.01 -3.60 -7.48
C GLY A 127 -12.61 -2.60 -6.50
N ALA A 128 -11.81 -1.61 -6.12
CA ALA A 128 -12.20 -0.53 -5.21
C ALA A 128 -13.35 0.32 -5.78
N THR A 129 -14.27 0.67 -4.90
CA THR A 129 -15.35 1.63 -5.12
C THR A 129 -14.84 3.08 -5.05
N GLY A 130 -15.67 4.04 -5.44
CA GLY A 130 -15.33 5.46 -5.31
C GLY A 130 -15.17 5.89 -3.86
N GLU A 131 -15.99 5.33 -2.96
CA GLU A 131 -15.94 5.55 -1.52
C GLU A 131 -14.65 5.01 -0.90
N GLU A 132 -14.24 3.79 -1.27
CA GLU A 132 -12.97 3.20 -0.83
C GLU A 132 -11.77 4.02 -1.35
N GLY A 133 -11.83 4.46 -2.61
CA GLY A 133 -10.82 5.37 -3.18
C GLY A 133 -10.75 6.71 -2.45
N ALA A 134 -11.89 7.30 -2.08
CA ALA A 134 -11.95 8.54 -1.32
C ALA A 134 -11.36 8.38 0.09
N ALA A 135 -11.59 7.24 0.75
CA ALA A 135 -10.99 6.94 2.05
C ALA A 135 -9.45 6.87 1.98
N ASN A 136 -8.91 6.25 0.93
CA ASN A 136 -7.47 6.25 0.67
C ASN A 136 -6.92 7.67 0.46
N VAL A 137 -7.57 8.46 -0.41
CA VAL A 137 -7.16 9.85 -0.69
C VAL A 137 -7.15 10.70 0.58
N ALA A 138 -8.14 10.56 1.46
CA ALA A 138 -8.18 11.30 2.72
C ALA A 138 -6.96 11.02 3.62
N ILE A 139 -6.45 9.79 3.65
CA ILE A 139 -5.24 9.42 4.39
C ILE A 139 -4.00 10.05 3.75
N VAL A 140 -3.91 10.01 2.42
CA VAL A 140 -2.81 10.65 1.67
C VAL A 140 -2.78 12.15 1.93
N GLU A 141 -3.92 12.83 1.83
CA GLU A 141 -4.04 14.27 2.10
C GLU A 141 -3.64 14.61 3.55
N ALA A 142 -4.09 13.81 4.53
CA ALA A 142 -3.71 13.99 5.92
C ALA A 142 -2.19 13.82 6.15
N ALA A 143 -1.55 12.88 5.42
CA ALA A 143 -0.11 12.68 5.48
C ALA A 143 0.65 13.84 4.81
N CYS A 144 0.20 14.29 3.62
CA CYS A 144 0.80 15.41 2.90
C CYS A 144 0.67 16.75 3.65
N ALA A 145 -0.27 16.87 4.59
CA ALA A 145 -0.36 18.03 5.48
C ALA A 145 0.78 18.07 6.53
N GLN A 146 1.52 16.97 6.72
CA GLN A 146 2.67 16.92 7.64
C GLN A 146 3.91 17.58 7.02
N PRO A 147 4.81 18.15 7.84
CA PRO A 147 6.06 18.71 7.35
C PRO A 147 6.94 17.67 6.65
N VAL A 148 7.47 18.03 5.47
CA VAL A 148 8.45 17.19 4.75
C VAL A 148 9.86 17.50 5.23
N ARG A 149 10.58 16.48 5.70
CA ARG A 149 12.00 16.59 6.01
C ARG A 149 12.81 16.64 4.73
N ARG A 150 13.39 17.80 4.43
CA ARG A 150 14.28 17.98 3.28
C ARG A 150 15.73 17.77 3.68
N ARG A 151 16.55 17.27 2.76
CA ARG A 151 18.00 17.16 2.97
C ARG A 151 18.61 18.53 3.23
N SER A 152 19.21 18.72 4.41
CA SER A 152 19.93 19.93 4.76
C SER A 152 21.24 19.98 3.97
N GLY A 153 21.33 20.80 2.92
CA GLY A 153 22.57 21.11 2.21
C GLY A 153 23.19 19.93 1.43
N ALA A 154 23.42 20.14 0.14
CA ALA A 154 24.60 19.59 -0.53
C ALA A 154 25.72 20.62 -0.37
#